data_AF-A0A1B6PHL3-F1
#
_entry.id   AF-A0A1B6PHL3-F1
#
_cell.length_a   1.000
_cell.length_b   1.000
_cell.length_c   1.000
_cell.angle_alpha   90.00
_cell.angle_beta   90.00
_cell.angle_gamma   90.00
#
_symmetry.space_group_name_H-M   'P 1'
#
loop_
_entity.id
_entity.type
_entity.pdbx_description
1 polymer ?
#
loop_
_entity_poly.entity_id
_entity_poly.type
_entity_poly.pdbx_seq_one_letter_code
_entity_poly.pdbx_strand_id
1 'polypeptide(L)'
;MDLPDRIPPRHFCPPIVDEKGGCDRKHWRNFGCRHGRVLLYNRKQKEVVVWDPPTGDHRQVAVPPEFDNEERMIWNGAVLCAAASDHSHVHGGFCSCPFKVAVVGVTLNHTQVFASIYSSQTGKWSNLVSAAVPFVVYYVARPGVLVGNALYWMPLGHGYGIAEFDLDTHTLALVECSSGAKDLKGRSRILLAQNGVLCLAILSGHSLQMWERKVCSEGVASWVLRKSDKLQKILGRRYHLQKSSLCKYIWFRFVC
;
A
#
# COMPACT_ATOMS: atom_id res chain seq x y z
N MET A 1 -0.28 6.39 -43.05
CA MET A 1 -0.55 6.80 -41.66
C MET A 1 -1.13 5.59 -40.98
N ASP A 2 -0.30 4.82 -40.30
CA ASP A 2 -0.79 3.68 -39.51
C ASP A 2 -1.72 4.19 -38.42
N LEU A 3 -2.81 3.45 -38.17
CA LEU A 3 -3.71 3.72 -37.05
C LEU A 3 -2.88 3.73 -35.76
N PRO A 4 -3.10 4.69 -34.84
CA PRO A 4 -2.37 4.69 -33.57
C PRO A 4 -2.59 3.35 -32.87
N ASP A 5 -1.53 2.74 -32.35
CA ASP A 5 -1.61 1.48 -31.61
C ASP A 5 -2.66 1.59 -30.49
N ARG A 6 -3.84 1.01 -30.72
CA ARG A 6 -4.93 1.00 -29.74
C ARG A 6 -4.84 -0.27 -28.93
N ILE A 7 -4.49 -0.15 -27.66
CA ILE A 7 -4.63 -1.25 -26.70
C ILE A 7 -6.12 -1.65 -26.65
N PRO A 8 -6.47 -2.92 -26.89
CA PRO A 8 -7.85 -3.37 -26.86
C PRO A 8 -8.53 -3.05 -25.52
N PRO A 9 -9.77 -2.50 -25.49
CA PRO A 9 -10.47 -2.16 -24.24
C PRO A 9 -10.59 -3.31 -23.24
N ARG A 10 -10.66 -4.55 -23.75
CA ARG A 10 -10.68 -5.79 -22.95
C ARG A 10 -9.47 -5.94 -22.03
N HIS A 11 -8.31 -5.35 -22.34
CA HIS A 11 -7.14 -5.41 -21.46
C HIS A 11 -7.27 -4.50 -20.23
N PHE A 12 -8.24 -3.59 -20.21
CA PHE A 12 -8.62 -2.78 -19.05
C PHE A 12 -9.80 -3.37 -18.28
N CYS A 13 -10.29 -4.56 -18.66
CA CYS A 13 -11.25 -5.31 -17.89
C CYS A 13 -10.49 -6.19 -16.88
N PRO A 14 -10.66 -5.98 -15.56
CA PRO A 14 -10.01 -6.82 -14.57
C PRO A 14 -10.38 -8.29 -14.75
N PRO A 15 -9.49 -9.24 -14.40
CA PRO A 15 -9.76 -10.69 -14.41
C PRO A 15 -10.69 -11.09 -13.23
N ILE A 16 -11.73 -10.30 -13.00
CA ILE A 16 -12.70 -10.41 -11.89
C ILE A 16 -13.98 -11.16 -12.36
N VAL A 17 -14.11 -11.42 -13.66
CA VAL A 17 -15.30 -12.00 -14.28
C VAL A 17 -15.20 -13.53 -14.27
N ASP A 18 -16.20 -14.21 -13.71
CA ASP A 18 -16.32 -15.67 -13.83
C ASP A 18 -16.69 -16.07 -15.28
N GLU A 19 -16.55 -17.36 -15.63
CA GLU A 19 -16.93 -17.90 -16.96
C GLU A 19 -18.41 -17.64 -17.34
N LYS A 20 -19.23 -17.16 -16.40
CA LYS A 20 -20.66 -16.86 -16.56
C LYS A 20 -20.96 -15.35 -16.61
N GLY A 21 -19.95 -14.49 -16.70
CA GLY A 21 -20.13 -13.04 -16.81
C GLY A 21 -20.52 -12.32 -15.50
N GLY A 22 -20.53 -13.03 -14.37
CA GLY A 22 -20.80 -12.50 -13.05
C GLY A 22 -19.55 -11.90 -12.40
N CYS A 23 -19.68 -10.72 -11.78
CA CYS A 23 -18.66 -10.17 -10.89
C CYS A 23 -19.26 -9.99 -9.49
N ASP A 24 -19.01 -10.93 -8.57
CA ASP A 24 -19.30 -10.66 -7.16
C ASP A 24 -18.20 -9.78 -6.57
N ARG A 25 -18.36 -8.47 -6.80
CA ARG A 25 -17.45 -7.41 -6.30
C ARG A 25 -17.24 -7.48 -4.78
N LYS A 26 -18.09 -8.17 -4.01
CA LYS A 26 -17.93 -8.30 -2.54
C LYS A 26 -16.71 -9.12 -2.14
N HIS A 27 -16.24 -10.02 -3.01
CA HIS A 27 -15.13 -10.92 -2.71
C HIS A 27 -13.77 -10.40 -3.18
N TRP A 28 -13.74 -9.35 -3.99
CA TRP A 28 -12.52 -8.80 -4.56
C TRP A 28 -12.08 -7.53 -3.84
N ARG A 29 -10.80 -7.46 -3.46
CA ARG A 29 -10.15 -6.25 -2.94
C ARG A 29 -9.06 -5.80 -3.90
N ASN A 30 -8.99 -4.51 -4.16
CA ASN A 30 -7.88 -3.89 -4.88
C ASN A 30 -6.85 -3.39 -3.85
N PHE A 31 -5.64 -3.93 -3.90
CA PHE A 31 -4.53 -3.56 -3.00
C PHE A 31 -3.65 -2.44 -3.57
N GLY A 32 -3.89 -2.05 -4.82
CA GLY A 32 -3.26 -0.90 -5.46
C GLY A 32 -2.62 -1.26 -6.79
N CYS A 33 -1.82 -0.32 -7.29
CA CYS A 33 -1.03 -0.49 -8.50
C CYS A 33 0.38 0.03 -8.28
N ARG A 34 1.37 -0.61 -8.94
CA ARG A 34 2.77 -0.20 -8.90
C ARG A 34 3.49 -0.73 -10.15
N HIS A 35 4.32 0.11 -10.76
CA HIS A 35 5.03 -0.18 -12.02
C HIS A 35 4.11 -0.69 -13.14
N GLY A 36 2.93 -0.08 -13.30
CA GLY A 36 1.95 -0.47 -14.32
C GLY A 36 1.15 -1.74 -14.00
N ARG A 37 1.48 -2.47 -12.93
CA ARG A 37 0.75 -3.68 -12.52
C ARG A 37 -0.26 -3.39 -11.43
N VAL A 38 -1.37 -4.11 -11.43
CA VAL A 38 -2.45 -4.02 -10.44
C VAL A 38 -2.43 -5.27 -9.56
N LEU A 39 -2.59 -5.09 -8.25
CA LEU A 39 -2.73 -6.21 -7.31
C LEU A 39 -4.18 -6.30 -6.83
N LEU A 40 -4.77 -7.47 -7.05
CA LEU A 40 -6.11 -7.82 -6.60
C LEU A 40 -6.04 -9.00 -5.63
N TYR A 41 -7.02 -9.09 -4.74
CA TYR A 41 -7.18 -10.22 -3.82
C TYR A 41 -8.59 -10.76 -3.91
N ASN A 42 -8.72 -12.05 -4.21
CA ASN A 42 -9.96 -12.79 -4.18
C ASN A 42 -10.11 -13.49 -2.83
N ARG A 43 -10.95 -12.96 -1.95
CA ARG A 43 -11.19 -13.50 -0.61
C ARG A 43 -11.94 -14.85 -0.65
N LYS A 44 -12.72 -15.11 -1.69
CA LYS A 44 -13.47 -16.37 -1.82
C LYS A 44 -12.55 -17.52 -2.19
N GLN A 45 -11.66 -17.29 -3.16
CA GLN A 45 -10.68 -18.29 -3.62
C GLN A 45 -9.38 -18.28 -2.81
N LYS A 46 -9.15 -17.27 -1.96
CA LYS A 46 -7.92 -17.08 -1.19
C LYS A 46 -6.71 -16.96 -2.11
N GLU A 47 -6.81 -16.08 -3.09
CA GLU A 47 -5.79 -15.90 -4.14
C GLU A 47 -5.45 -14.43 -4.32
N VAL A 48 -4.17 -14.13 -4.53
CA VAL A 48 -3.73 -12.84 -5.03
C VAL A 48 -3.56 -12.92 -6.54
N VAL A 49 -4.05 -11.89 -7.24
CA VAL A 49 -3.94 -11.78 -8.69
C VAL A 49 -3.14 -10.54 -9.03
N VAL A 50 -2.00 -10.74 -9.67
CA VAL A 50 -1.19 -9.66 -10.23
C VAL A 50 -1.57 -9.53 -11.70
N TRP A 51 -2.03 -8.36 -12.10
CA TRP A 51 -2.57 -8.09 -13.43
C TRP A 51 -1.77 -6.98 -14.13
N ASP A 52 -1.53 -7.14 -15.43
CA ASP A 52 -0.81 -6.22 -16.32
C ASP A 52 -1.83 -5.67 -17.34
N PRO A 53 -2.45 -4.51 -17.07
CA PRO A 53 -3.51 -3.98 -17.93
C PRO A 53 -3.07 -3.65 -19.36
N PRO A 54 -1.84 -3.20 -19.64
CA PRO A 54 -1.37 -3.06 -21.03
C PRO A 54 -1.47 -4.35 -21.85
N THR A 55 -1.03 -5.48 -21.31
CA THR A 55 -1.01 -6.76 -22.05
C THR A 55 -2.26 -7.61 -21.86
N GLY A 56 -3.01 -7.38 -20.78
CA GLY A 56 -4.12 -8.23 -20.34
C GLY A 56 -3.67 -9.47 -19.56
N ASP A 57 -2.36 -9.71 -19.46
CA ASP A 57 -1.81 -10.87 -18.75
C ASP A 57 -2.07 -10.76 -17.25
N HIS A 58 -2.21 -11.91 -16.59
CA HIS A 58 -2.30 -11.96 -15.13
C HIS A 58 -1.67 -13.23 -14.59
N ARG A 59 -1.23 -13.16 -13.32
CA ARG A 59 -0.73 -14.30 -12.55
C ARG A 59 -1.55 -14.42 -11.27
N GLN A 60 -2.06 -15.62 -11.04
CA GLN A 60 -2.78 -15.98 -9.83
C GLN A 60 -1.84 -16.75 -8.90
N VAL A 61 -1.90 -16.46 -7.61
CA VAL A 61 -1.08 -17.12 -6.59
C VAL A 61 -1.99 -17.43 -5.40
N ALA A 62 -2.07 -18.72 -5.05
CA ALA A 62 -2.77 -19.15 -3.85
C ALA A 62 -2.11 -18.55 -2.61
N VAL A 63 -2.94 -18.02 -1.71
CA VAL A 63 -2.54 -17.56 -0.39
C VAL A 63 -2.58 -18.76 0.55
N PRO A 64 -1.52 -19.01 1.34
CA PRO A 64 -1.50 -20.07 2.33
C PRO A 64 -2.70 -19.95 3.31
N PRO A 65 -3.39 -21.06 3.65
CA PRO A 65 -4.58 -21.03 4.50
C PRO A 65 -4.37 -20.34 5.85
N GLU A 66 -3.14 -20.38 6.37
CA GLU A 66 -2.76 -19.75 7.62
C GLU A 66 -2.77 -18.21 7.57
N PHE A 67 -2.83 -17.58 6.39
CA PHE A 67 -2.82 -16.11 6.27
C PHE A 67 -4.22 -15.49 6.27
N ASP A 68 -5.28 -16.24 5.91
CA ASP A 68 -6.66 -15.73 5.92
C ASP A 68 -7.65 -16.85 6.29
N ASN A 69 -7.95 -16.95 7.59
CA ASN A 69 -8.75 -17.99 8.23
C ASN A 69 -9.59 -17.41 9.40
N GLU A 70 -10.03 -18.27 10.33
CA GLU A 70 -10.83 -17.88 11.50
C GLU A 70 -10.08 -17.02 12.52
N GLU A 71 -8.75 -16.91 12.41
CA GLU A 71 -7.93 -16.11 13.33
C GLU A 71 -7.29 -14.89 12.66
N ARG A 72 -7.24 -14.84 11.33
CA ARG A 72 -6.45 -13.86 10.57
C ARG A 72 -7.18 -13.41 9.32
N MET A 73 -7.05 -12.14 8.95
CA MET A 73 -7.56 -11.61 7.69
C MET A 73 -6.53 -10.71 7.00
N ILE A 74 -6.29 -10.97 5.70
CA ILE A 74 -5.52 -10.07 4.84
C ILE A 74 -6.34 -8.83 4.51
N TRP A 75 -5.75 -7.65 4.73
CA TRP A 75 -6.40 -6.36 4.49
C TRP A 75 -5.81 -5.59 3.32
N ASN A 76 -4.52 -5.75 3.05
CA ASN A 76 -3.83 -5.01 2.00
C ASN A 76 -2.62 -5.79 1.45
N GLY A 77 -1.94 -5.21 0.47
CA GLY A 77 -0.71 -5.75 -0.08
C GLY A 77 -0.03 -4.78 -1.04
N ALA A 78 1.08 -5.20 -1.61
CA ALA A 78 1.80 -4.45 -2.64
C ALA A 78 2.53 -5.41 -3.58
N VAL A 79 2.46 -5.13 -4.89
CA VAL A 79 3.30 -5.78 -5.89
C VAL A 79 4.62 -5.03 -6.01
N LEU A 80 5.73 -5.75 -5.99
CA LEU A 80 7.07 -5.23 -6.20
C LEU A 80 7.60 -5.87 -7.48
N CYS A 81 8.03 -5.07 -8.44
CA CYS A 81 8.69 -5.60 -9.64
C CYS A 81 10.19 -5.42 -9.45
N ALA A 82 10.99 -6.42 -9.77
CA ALA A 82 12.40 -6.17 -10.03
C ALA A 82 12.44 -5.14 -11.16
N ALA A 83 13.09 -4.00 -10.90
CA ALA A 83 13.25 -2.99 -11.93
C ALA A 83 13.93 -3.67 -13.13
N ALA A 84 13.37 -3.48 -14.32
CA ALA A 84 14.16 -3.58 -15.53
C ALA A 84 15.21 -2.48 -15.42
N SER A 85 16.40 -2.80 -14.91
CA SER A 85 17.61 -1.98 -14.95
C SER A 85 18.14 -1.78 -16.38
N ASP A 86 17.27 -2.02 -17.37
CA ASP A 86 17.60 -2.37 -18.72
C ASP A 86 16.59 -1.58 -19.56
N HIS A 87 16.94 -0.33 -19.88
CA HIS A 87 16.18 0.52 -20.80
C HIS A 87 16.10 -0.04 -22.24
N SER A 88 16.39 -1.33 -22.44
CA SER A 88 16.46 -2.03 -23.73
C SER A 88 15.39 -3.12 -23.91
N HIS A 89 14.53 -3.39 -22.93
CA HIS A 89 13.50 -4.41 -23.09
C HIS A 89 12.11 -3.82 -23.37
N VAL A 90 11.78 -3.83 -24.65
CA VAL A 90 10.43 -3.65 -25.19
C VAL A 90 9.49 -4.65 -24.51
N HIS A 91 8.45 -4.12 -23.85
CA HIS A 91 7.18 -4.75 -23.49
C HIS A 91 7.12 -6.29 -23.42
N GLY A 92 7.85 -6.88 -22.48
CA GLY A 92 7.58 -8.26 -22.06
C GLY A 92 6.62 -8.24 -20.88
N GLY A 93 5.46 -8.91 -20.99
CA GLY A 93 4.49 -9.07 -19.90
C GLY A 93 5.07 -9.80 -18.67
N PHE A 94 4.24 -10.51 -17.90
CA PHE A 94 4.69 -11.24 -16.69
C PHE A 94 5.79 -12.30 -16.92
N CYS A 95 6.06 -12.68 -18.17
CA CYS A 95 7.09 -13.64 -18.53
C CYS A 95 8.52 -13.06 -18.52
N SER A 96 8.69 -11.74 -18.43
CA SER A 96 10.01 -11.11 -18.64
C SER A 96 10.61 -10.45 -17.40
N CYS A 97 9.85 -10.30 -16.31
CA CYS A 97 10.38 -9.70 -15.07
C CYS A 97 9.82 -10.39 -13.81
N PRO A 98 10.71 -10.97 -12.96
CA PRO A 98 10.33 -11.43 -11.64
C PRO A 98 9.65 -10.32 -10.84
N PHE A 99 8.62 -10.71 -10.10
CA PHE A 99 7.93 -9.87 -9.14
C PHE A 99 7.86 -10.55 -7.77
N LYS A 100 7.68 -9.72 -6.74
CA LYS A 100 7.31 -10.13 -5.39
C LYS A 100 5.94 -9.57 -5.05
N VAL A 101 5.21 -10.22 -4.16
CA VAL A 101 3.94 -9.71 -3.61
C VAL A 101 4.02 -9.74 -2.10
N ALA A 102 3.99 -8.58 -1.46
CA ALA A 102 3.85 -8.50 -0.01
C ALA A 102 2.37 -8.37 0.36
N VAL A 103 1.94 -9.09 1.39
CA VAL A 103 0.60 -8.96 1.97
C VAL A 103 0.71 -8.48 3.41
N VAL A 104 -0.30 -7.74 3.86
CA VAL A 104 -0.44 -7.33 5.25
C VAL A 104 -1.86 -7.58 5.74
N GLY A 105 -1.95 -8.11 6.96
CA GLY A 105 -3.22 -8.44 7.59
C GLY A 105 -3.21 -8.17 9.08
N VAL A 106 -4.34 -8.51 9.70
CA VAL A 106 -4.60 -8.27 11.12
C VAL A 106 -5.22 -9.55 11.69
N THR A 107 -4.83 -9.91 12.91
CA THR A 107 -5.47 -11.00 13.66
C THR A 107 -6.89 -10.60 14.07
N LEU A 108 -7.83 -11.55 14.13
CA LEU A 108 -9.23 -11.29 14.48
C LEU A 108 -9.44 -10.95 15.97
N ASN A 109 -8.44 -11.19 16.83
CA ASN A 109 -8.42 -10.61 18.18
C ASN A 109 -7.97 -9.12 18.20
N HIS A 110 -7.61 -8.57 17.04
CA HIS A 110 -7.26 -7.16 16.80
C HIS A 110 -5.96 -6.68 17.48
N THR A 111 -5.10 -7.58 17.96
CA THR A 111 -3.89 -7.23 18.74
C THR A 111 -2.58 -7.38 17.98
N GLN A 112 -2.59 -7.91 16.76
CA GLN A 112 -1.39 -8.09 15.95
C GLN A 112 -1.61 -7.71 14.50
N VAL A 113 -0.56 -7.17 13.89
CA VAL A 113 -0.43 -7.08 12.43
C VAL A 113 0.51 -8.18 11.97
N PHE A 114 0.25 -8.73 10.79
CA PHE A 114 1.12 -9.73 10.18
C PHE A 114 1.43 -9.39 8.74
N ALA A 115 2.54 -9.92 8.25
CA ALA A 115 2.96 -9.77 6.87
C ALA A 115 3.67 -11.05 6.37
N SER A 116 3.66 -11.22 5.06
CA SER A 116 4.44 -12.23 4.35
C SER A 116 4.70 -11.75 2.92
N ILE A 117 5.72 -12.32 2.29
CA ILE A 117 6.09 -11.98 0.92
C ILE A 117 6.20 -13.22 0.04
N TYR A 118 5.53 -13.18 -1.11
CA TYR A 118 5.68 -14.13 -2.19
C TYR A 118 6.80 -13.69 -3.14
N SER A 119 7.60 -14.64 -3.63
CA SER A 119 8.53 -14.42 -4.73
C SER A 119 8.15 -15.28 -5.94
N SER A 120 7.91 -14.65 -7.09
CA SER A 120 7.64 -15.36 -8.34
C SER A 120 8.84 -16.16 -8.86
N GLN A 121 10.05 -15.81 -8.43
CA GLN A 121 11.27 -16.52 -8.81
C GLN A 121 11.37 -17.89 -8.13
N THR A 122 10.98 -17.96 -6.86
CA THR A 122 11.00 -19.22 -6.09
C THR A 122 9.66 -19.94 -6.08
N GLY A 123 8.58 -19.23 -6.44
CA GLY A 123 7.21 -19.74 -6.37
C GLY A 123 6.72 -19.94 -4.93
N LYS A 124 7.34 -19.30 -3.94
CA LYS A 124 7.08 -19.54 -2.51
C LYS A 124 6.75 -18.26 -1.75
N TRP A 125 5.91 -18.41 -0.74
CA TRP A 125 5.70 -17.42 0.31
C TRP A 125 6.80 -17.56 1.37
N SER A 126 7.19 -16.44 1.98
CA SER A 126 7.99 -16.43 3.19
C SER A 126 7.15 -16.90 4.38
N ASN A 127 7.83 -17.24 5.48
CA ASN A 127 7.16 -17.44 6.76
C ASN A 127 6.33 -16.20 7.12
N LEU A 128 5.21 -16.45 7.78
CA LEU A 128 4.38 -15.41 8.35
C LEU A 128 5.12 -14.76 9.52
N VAL A 129 5.29 -13.44 9.47
CA VAL A 129 5.81 -12.68 10.60
C VAL A 129 4.73 -11.77 11.16
N SER A 130 4.72 -11.62 12.48
CA SER A 130 3.70 -10.85 13.21
C SER A 130 4.35 -9.91 14.20
N ALA A 131 3.72 -8.75 14.40
CA ALA A 131 4.11 -7.77 15.39
C ALA A 131 2.91 -7.43 16.27
N ALA A 132 3.12 -7.40 17.58
CA ALA A 132 2.12 -6.94 18.53
C ALA A 132 1.88 -5.44 18.36
N VAL A 133 0.62 -5.02 18.48
CA VAL A 133 0.22 -3.61 18.48
C VAL A 133 -0.34 -3.25 19.85
N PRO A 134 0.04 -2.10 20.46
CA PRO A 134 -0.43 -1.70 21.78
C PRO A 134 -1.85 -1.11 21.76
N PHE A 135 -2.61 -1.35 20.69
CA PHE A 135 -3.97 -0.85 20.50
C PHE A 135 -4.76 -1.78 19.57
N VAL A 136 -6.09 -1.75 19.70
CA VAL A 136 -7.01 -2.49 18.83
C VAL A 136 -6.89 -1.99 17.38
N VAL A 137 -6.61 -2.89 16.44
CA VAL A 137 -6.57 -2.64 15.00
C VAL A 137 -7.78 -3.27 14.31
N TYR A 138 -8.48 -2.50 13.48
CA TYR A 138 -9.64 -2.99 12.75
C TYR A 138 -9.30 -3.43 11.32
N TYR A 139 -8.50 -2.65 10.60
CA TYR A 139 -8.20 -2.90 9.19
C TYR A 139 -6.99 -2.11 8.70
N VAL A 140 -6.48 -2.49 7.53
CA VAL A 140 -5.44 -1.78 6.78
C VAL A 140 -5.99 -1.34 5.42
N ALA A 141 -6.47 -0.10 5.31
CA ALA A 141 -7.18 0.36 4.11
C ALA A 141 -6.29 1.01 3.04
N ARG A 142 -5.18 1.61 3.45
CA ARG A 142 -4.37 2.45 2.55
C ARG A 142 -3.28 1.61 1.88
N PRO A 143 -2.99 1.84 0.58
CA PRO A 143 -1.87 1.19 -0.09
C PRO A 143 -0.57 1.41 0.68
N GLY A 144 0.31 0.42 0.62
CA GLY A 144 1.64 0.50 1.23
C GLY A 144 2.55 1.47 0.49
N VAL A 145 3.43 2.12 1.23
CA VAL A 145 4.49 2.97 0.68
C VAL A 145 5.81 2.22 0.80
N LEU A 146 6.53 2.06 -0.31
CA LEU A 146 7.89 1.53 -0.31
C LEU A 146 8.86 2.70 -0.08
N VAL A 147 9.70 2.58 0.93
CA VAL A 147 10.82 3.50 1.19
C VAL A 147 12.07 2.65 1.38
N GLY A 148 13.10 2.88 0.56
CA GLY A 148 14.24 1.96 0.49
C GLY A 148 13.78 0.53 0.22
N ASN A 149 14.12 -0.39 1.12
CA ASN A 149 13.76 -1.80 1.05
C ASN A 149 12.65 -2.22 2.05
N ALA A 150 11.89 -1.27 2.57
CA ALA A 150 10.80 -1.57 3.51
C ALA A 150 9.45 -1.06 2.99
N LEU A 151 8.40 -1.87 3.21
CA LEU A 151 7.03 -1.46 2.98
C LEU A 151 6.39 -0.96 4.27
N TYR A 152 5.71 0.17 4.16
CA TYR A 152 5.06 0.84 5.27
C TYR A 152 3.56 0.89 5.05
N TRP A 153 2.81 0.34 6.00
CA TRP A 153 1.35 0.46 6.05
C TRP A 153 0.90 1.14 7.33
N MET A 154 -0.29 1.75 7.29
CA MET A 154 -0.90 2.37 8.46
C MET A 154 -2.12 1.55 8.89
N PRO A 155 -1.98 0.67 9.89
CA PRO A 155 -3.12 0.02 10.54
C PRO A 155 -4.05 1.07 11.15
N LEU A 156 -5.36 0.88 11.02
CA LEU A 156 -6.38 1.80 11.51
C LEU A 156 -7.16 1.16 12.65
N GLY A 157 -7.25 1.87 13.77
CA GLY A 157 -7.73 1.32 15.02
C GLY A 157 -8.04 2.38 16.08
N HIS A 158 -7.92 1.98 17.35
CA HIS A 158 -8.01 2.87 18.51
C HIS A 158 -6.68 3.56 18.87
N GLY A 159 -5.61 3.27 18.15
CA GLY A 159 -4.33 3.95 18.28
C GLY A 159 -3.69 4.23 16.93
N TYR A 160 -2.42 4.65 16.96
CA TYR A 160 -1.68 5.07 15.78
C TYR A 160 -0.29 4.45 15.77
N GLY A 161 0.06 3.86 14.64
CA GLY A 161 1.38 3.35 14.36
C GLY A 161 1.50 3.05 12.87
N ILE A 162 2.72 2.79 12.44
CA ILE A 162 3.05 2.41 11.07
C ILE A 162 3.69 1.03 11.14
N ALA A 163 3.10 0.06 10.44
CA ALA A 163 3.70 -1.25 10.28
C ALA A 163 4.83 -1.13 9.25
N GLU A 164 6.05 -1.47 9.66
CA GLU A 164 7.27 -1.48 8.86
C GLU A 164 7.65 -2.93 8.58
N PHE A 165 7.58 -3.32 7.32
CA PHE A 165 7.95 -4.66 6.86
C PHE A 165 9.23 -4.59 6.02
N ASP A 166 10.32 -5.10 6.57
CA ASP A 166 11.61 -5.20 5.88
C ASP A 166 11.59 -6.38 4.90
N LEU A 167 11.90 -6.10 3.64
CA LEU A 167 11.77 -7.08 2.56
C LEU A 167 12.98 -8.01 2.43
N ASP A 168 14.13 -7.69 3.04
CA ASP A 168 15.33 -8.53 3.02
C ASP A 168 15.39 -9.42 4.26
N THR A 169 15.16 -8.84 5.44
CA THR A 169 15.19 -9.59 6.69
C THR A 169 13.87 -10.28 7.01
N HIS A 170 12.81 -9.98 6.24
CA HIS A 170 11.44 -10.46 6.49
C HIS A 170 10.96 -10.17 7.90
N THR A 171 11.34 -9.03 8.48
CA THR A 171 10.94 -8.63 9.83
C THR A 171 9.80 -7.63 9.77
N LEU A 172 8.90 -7.71 10.73
CA LEU A 172 7.77 -6.80 10.87
C LEU A 172 7.87 -6.10 12.22
N ALA A 173 7.86 -4.77 12.21
CA ALA A 173 7.89 -3.95 13.41
C ALA A 173 6.80 -2.89 13.38
N LEU A 174 6.40 -2.42 14.56
CA LEU A 174 5.53 -1.25 14.69
C LEU A 174 6.37 -0.02 14.99
N VAL A 175 6.21 0.98 14.14
CA VAL A 175 6.79 2.30 14.29
C VAL A 175 5.76 3.20 14.94
N GLU A 176 6.12 3.80 16.07
CA GLU A 176 5.24 4.75 16.74
C GLU A 176 5.07 6.02 15.90
N CYS A 177 3.84 6.53 15.84
CA CYS A 177 3.57 7.84 15.27
C CYS A 177 3.94 8.95 16.27
N SER A 178 4.26 10.15 15.79
CA SER A 178 4.54 11.31 16.64
C SER A 178 3.41 11.57 17.65
N SER A 179 3.75 11.79 18.92
CA SER A 179 2.82 11.96 20.06
C SER A 179 1.80 13.12 19.92
N GLY A 180 2.05 14.09 19.04
CA GLY A 180 1.11 15.18 18.71
C GLY A 180 -0.12 14.75 17.90
N ALA A 181 -0.16 13.48 17.48
CA ALA A 181 -1.15 12.90 16.59
C ALA A 181 -2.41 12.38 17.32
N LYS A 182 -2.96 13.15 18.26
CA LYS A 182 -4.23 12.78 18.89
C LYS A 182 -5.35 13.01 17.86
N ASP A 183 -5.99 11.91 17.44
CA ASP A 183 -7.16 11.87 16.55
C ASP A 183 -6.89 11.78 15.01
N LEU A 184 -5.98 10.91 14.57
CA LEU A 184 -5.70 10.68 13.14
C LEU A 184 -6.70 9.78 12.38
N LYS A 185 -7.86 9.40 12.93
CA LYS A 185 -8.80 8.48 12.22
C LYS A 185 -9.12 8.99 10.81
N GLY A 186 -8.48 8.39 9.81
CA GLY A 186 -8.57 8.78 8.41
C GLY A 186 -7.84 10.07 8.00
N ARG A 187 -7.11 10.75 8.90
CA ARG A 187 -6.49 12.07 8.68
C ARG A 187 -4.98 12.06 8.43
N SER A 188 -4.34 10.88 8.43
CA SER A 188 -2.88 10.74 8.29
C SER A 188 -2.44 9.89 7.10
N ARG A 189 -1.47 10.32 6.30
CA ARG A 189 -0.93 9.55 5.17
C ARG A 189 0.57 9.34 5.30
N ILE A 190 1.00 8.12 4.98
CA ILE A 190 2.41 7.82 4.74
C ILE A 190 2.74 8.29 3.32
N LEU A 191 3.92 8.87 3.16
CA LEU A 191 4.41 9.40 1.89
C LEU A 191 5.90 9.05 1.75
N LEU A 192 6.35 8.94 0.50
CA LEU A 192 7.76 8.91 0.15
C LEU A 192 8.16 10.34 -0.25
N ALA A 193 9.12 10.93 0.45
CA ALA A 193 9.68 12.21 0.06
C ALA A 193 10.65 12.08 -1.12
N GLN A 194 10.87 13.18 -1.85
CA GLN A 194 11.78 13.21 -3.01
C GLN A 194 13.21 12.81 -2.66
N ASN A 195 13.65 13.06 -1.42
CA ASN A 195 14.95 12.66 -0.90
C ASN A 195 15.00 11.18 -0.44
N GLY A 196 13.97 10.38 -0.74
CA GLY A 196 13.93 8.96 -0.39
C GLY A 196 13.54 8.68 1.06
N VAL A 197 13.07 9.69 1.81
CA VAL A 197 12.77 9.55 3.25
C VAL A 197 11.29 9.26 3.50
N LEU A 198 11.01 8.48 4.56
CA LEU A 198 9.65 8.22 5.03
C LEU A 198 9.04 9.48 5.65
N CYS A 199 7.89 9.88 5.12
CA CYS A 199 7.13 11.02 5.60
C CYS A 199 5.75 10.63 6.11
N LEU A 200 5.29 11.37 7.10
CA LEU A 200 3.96 11.28 7.67
C LEU A 200 3.28 12.63 7.56
N ALA A 201 2.20 12.68 6.81
CA ALA A 201 1.38 13.87 6.71
C ALA A 201 0.12 13.73 7.56
N ILE A 202 -0.17 14.74 8.36
CA ILE A 202 -1.25 14.73 9.35
C ILE A 202 -2.13 15.95 9.14
N LEU A 203 -3.43 15.71 8.97
CA LEU A 203 -4.44 16.75 9.04
C LEU A 203 -4.90 16.93 10.50
N SER A 204 -4.43 18.00 11.15
CA SER A 204 -4.78 18.31 12.54
C SER A 204 -5.55 19.63 12.62
N GLY A 205 -6.81 19.56 13.05
CA GLY A 205 -7.71 20.71 13.08
C GLY A 205 -7.83 21.38 11.70
N HIS A 206 -7.36 22.63 11.61
CA HIS A 206 -7.31 23.41 10.36
C HIS A 206 -5.89 23.50 9.77
N SER A 207 -4.99 22.58 10.12
CA SER A 207 -3.61 22.58 9.65
C SER A 207 -3.22 21.25 9.02
N LEU A 208 -2.38 21.33 8.00
CA LEU A 208 -1.67 20.21 7.44
C LEU A 208 -0.24 20.24 7.96
N GLN A 209 0.16 19.17 8.66
CA GLN A 209 1.49 18.99 9.20
C GLN A 209 2.23 17.91 8.42
N MET A 210 3.50 18.17 8.11
CA MET A 210 4.39 17.24 7.42
C MET A 210 5.54 16.88 8.34
N TRP A 211 5.63 15.59 8.64
CA TRP A 211 6.65 15.01 9.50
C TRP A 211 7.57 14.13 8.67
N GLU A 212 8.85 14.15 8.99
CA GLU A 212 9.88 13.35 8.33
C GLU A 212 10.52 12.44 9.37
N ARG A 213 10.67 11.15 9.06
CA ARG A 213 11.35 10.22 9.95
C ARG A 213 12.85 10.34 9.74
N LYS A 214 13.57 10.70 10.80
CA LYS A 214 15.03 10.84 10.78
C LYS A 214 15.66 9.96 11.83
N VAL A 215 16.83 9.42 11.52
CA VAL A 215 17.67 8.73 12.48
C VAL A 215 18.61 9.78 13.07
N CYS A 216 18.58 9.93 14.39
CA CYS A 216 19.49 10.83 15.11
C CYS A 216 20.91 10.22 15.15
N SER A 217 21.90 11.02 15.56
CA SER A 217 23.30 10.58 15.68
C SER A 217 23.51 9.36 16.57
N GLU A 218 22.62 9.14 17.53
CA GLU A 218 22.61 7.99 18.44
C GLU A 218 21.94 6.73 17.85
N GLY A 219 21.52 6.77 16.57
CA GLY A 219 20.86 5.65 15.91
C GLY A 219 19.35 5.54 16.19
N VAL A 220 18.80 6.40 17.04
CA VAL A 220 17.36 6.40 17.37
C VAL A 220 16.57 7.12 16.29
N ALA A 221 15.56 6.45 15.72
CA ALA A 221 14.65 7.05 14.74
C ALA A 221 13.56 7.88 15.43
N SER A 222 13.36 9.12 14.99
CA SER A 222 12.33 10.03 15.51
C SER A 222 11.61 10.80 14.39
N TRP A 223 10.42 11.33 14.71
CA TRP A 223 9.65 12.16 13.78
C TRP A 223 9.94 13.64 13.99
N VAL A 224 10.37 14.32 12.94
CA VAL A 224 10.66 15.76 12.96
C VAL A 224 9.61 16.51 12.14
N LEU A 225 8.93 17.49 12.75
CA LEU A 225 8.01 18.37 12.05
C LEU A 225 8.81 19.26 11.09
N ARG A 226 8.54 19.13 9.78
CA ARG A 226 9.22 19.93 8.74
C ARG A 226 8.42 21.14 8.35
N LYS A 227 7.10 20.99 8.25
CA LYS A 227 6.21 22.04 7.74
C LYS A 227 4.83 21.90 8.38
N SER A 228 4.21 23.04 8.69
CA SER A 228 2.86 23.12 9.22
C SER A 228 2.17 24.33 8.61
N ASP A 229 1.13 24.09 7.80
CA ASP A 229 0.39 25.15 7.12
C ASP A 229 -1.09 25.10 7.48
N LYS A 230 -1.71 26.27 7.61
CA LYS A 230 -3.17 26.36 7.74
C LYS A 230 -3.81 25.94 6.40
N LEU A 231 -4.76 25.02 6.45
CA LEU A 231 -5.58 24.57 5.32
C LEU A 231 -6.18 25.72 4.53
N GLN A 232 -6.56 26.78 5.25
CA GLN A 232 -7.08 28.01 4.69
C GLN A 232 -6.14 28.63 3.64
N LYS A 233 -4.83 28.68 3.94
CA LYS A 233 -3.81 29.17 3.04
C LYS A 233 -3.58 28.21 1.86
N ILE A 234 -3.73 26.91 2.10
CA ILE A 234 -3.51 25.86 1.10
C ILE A 234 -4.64 25.83 0.04
N LEU A 235 -5.89 25.95 0.51
CA LEU A 235 -7.08 25.75 -0.30
C LEU A 235 -7.58 27.02 -0.98
N GLY A 236 -7.15 28.21 -0.53
CA GLY A 236 -7.68 29.49 -1.02
C GLY A 236 -9.21 29.57 -0.86
N ARG A 237 -9.92 30.30 -1.74
CA ARG A 237 -11.39 30.43 -1.70
C ARG A 237 -12.18 29.15 -2.02
N ARG A 238 -11.54 28.01 -2.31
CA ARG A 238 -12.22 26.74 -2.70
C ARG A 238 -12.61 25.87 -1.50
N TYR A 239 -13.12 26.48 -0.43
CA TYR A 239 -13.54 25.79 0.81
C TYR A 239 -14.71 24.81 0.63
N HIS A 240 -15.40 24.84 -0.51
CA HIS A 240 -16.62 24.07 -0.74
C HIS A 240 -16.40 22.63 -1.26
N LEU A 241 -15.15 22.15 -1.36
CA LEU A 241 -14.89 20.76 -1.71
C LEU A 241 -15.14 19.84 -0.50
N GLN A 242 -15.93 18.77 -0.69
CA GLN A 242 -16.17 17.74 0.32
C GLN A 242 -14.86 17.23 0.94
N LYS A 243 -14.85 16.91 2.24
CA LYS A 243 -13.65 16.47 3.00
C LYS A 243 -12.84 15.36 2.32
N SER A 244 -13.48 14.45 1.58
CA SER A 244 -12.85 13.34 0.86
C SER A 244 -12.09 13.77 -0.40
N SER A 245 -12.61 14.75 -1.15
CA SER A 245 -11.96 15.32 -2.34
C SER A 245 -10.87 16.32 -1.95
N LEU A 246 -11.06 17.05 -0.85
CA LEU A 246 -10.08 17.98 -0.30
C LEU A 246 -8.73 17.31 0.01
N CYS A 247 -8.77 16.10 0.60
CA CYS A 247 -7.57 15.30 0.80
C CYS A 247 -6.82 15.10 -0.51
N LYS A 248 -7.44 14.50 -1.54
CA LYS A 248 -6.77 14.22 -2.83
C LYS A 248 -6.13 15.47 -3.47
N TYR A 249 -6.82 16.62 -3.42
CA TYR A 249 -6.33 17.88 -3.99
C TYR A 249 -5.15 18.50 -3.24
N ILE A 250 -5.15 18.45 -1.90
CA ILE A 250 -4.05 18.97 -1.09
C ILE A 250 -2.77 18.17 -1.35
N TRP A 251 -2.89 16.85 -1.53
CA TRP A 251 -1.72 15.98 -1.69
C TRP A 251 -0.95 16.24 -3.00
N PHE A 252 -1.63 16.59 -4.08
CA PHE A 252 -0.99 16.84 -5.38
C PHE A 252 -0.10 18.10 -5.39
N ARG A 253 -0.41 19.09 -4.55
CA ARG A 253 0.33 20.37 -4.47
C ARG A 253 1.54 20.37 -3.54
N PHE A 254 1.74 19.31 -2.76
CA PHE A 254 2.76 19.24 -1.71
C PHE A 254 3.82 18.16 -1.93
N VAL A 255 3.64 17.33 -2.96
CA VAL A 255 4.59 16.25 -3.34
C VAL A 255 5.36 16.59 -4.63
N CYS A 256 4.90 17.59 -5.39
CA CYS A 256 5.59 18.15 -6.55
C CYS A 256 6.36 19.42 -6.17
#